data_AF-A0A0B7JUG7-F1
#
_entry.id   AF-A0A0B7JUG7-F1
#
_cell.length_a   1.000
_cell.length_b   1.000
_cell.length_c   1.000
_cell.angle_alpha   90.00
_cell.angle_beta   90.00
_cell.angle_gamma   90.00
#
_symmetry.space_group_name_H-M   'P 1'
#
loop_
_entity.id
_entity.type
_entity.pdbx_description
1 polymer ?
#
loop_
_entity_poly.entity_id
_entity_poly.type
_entity_poly.pdbx_seq_one_letter_code
_entity_poly.pdbx_strand_id
1 'polypeptide(L)'
;MLDYSNSSGSRGPSIDARVRFMRHMSNCIHNRTFFTTTSRKFMGLGPYGAQKGDIVVVLYGSKRCVVLRPRGAEGGGYVVIGTAYVHGVMGGELLRRDKVDETVFNLY
;
A
#
# COMPACT_ATOMS: atom_id res chain seq x y z
N MET A 1 47.62 17.26 -23.27
CA MET A 1 46.50 16.80 -24.11
C MET A 1 45.78 15.75 -23.27
N LEU A 2 44.60 16.08 -22.75
CA LEU A 2 43.89 15.29 -21.75
C LEU A 2 43.20 14.08 -22.40
N ASP A 3 43.56 12.88 -21.98
CA ASP A 3 42.91 11.61 -22.27
C ASP A 3 41.81 11.34 -21.24
N TYR A 4 40.65 11.93 -21.52
CA TYR A 4 39.39 11.77 -20.80
C TYR A 4 38.70 10.48 -21.27
N SER A 5 38.99 9.34 -20.64
CA SER A 5 38.28 8.08 -20.90
C SER A 5 37.53 7.57 -19.66
N ASN A 6 36.37 8.19 -19.48
CA ASN A 6 35.08 7.55 -19.21
C ASN A 6 34.87 6.75 -17.90
N SER A 7 34.55 7.52 -16.86
CA SER A 7 33.61 7.27 -15.76
C SER A 7 32.77 5.98 -15.75
N SER A 8 32.96 5.19 -14.69
CA SER A 8 31.95 4.54 -13.84
C SER A 8 30.56 4.26 -14.47
N GLY A 9 30.40 3.07 -15.05
CA GLY A 9 29.10 2.54 -15.44
C GLY A 9 28.28 2.10 -14.23
N SER A 10 27.57 3.03 -13.59
CA SER A 10 26.42 2.70 -12.75
C SER A 10 25.37 2.06 -13.66
N ARG A 11 25.35 0.73 -13.75
CA ARG A 11 24.29 0.00 -14.47
C ARG A 11 22.97 0.33 -13.77
N GLY A 12 22.26 1.29 -14.32
CA GLY A 12 20.93 1.66 -13.87
C GLY A 12 20.04 0.41 -13.79
N PRO A 13 18.98 0.44 -12.97
CA PRO A 13 18.09 -0.70 -12.82
C PRO A 13 17.63 -1.22 -14.19
N SER A 14 17.59 -2.54 -14.34
CA SER A 14 17.12 -3.20 -15.57
C SER A 14 15.77 -2.63 -15.99
N ILE A 15 15.46 -2.65 -17.29
CA ILE A 15 14.17 -2.16 -17.83
C ILE A 15 12.99 -2.72 -17.02
N ASP A 16 13.06 -4.01 -16.67
CA ASP A 16 12.06 -4.70 -15.86
C ASP A 16 11.96 -4.16 -14.41
N ALA A 17 13.09 -3.86 -13.76
CA ALA A 17 13.10 -3.18 -12.46
C ALA A 17 12.55 -1.75 -12.54
N ARG A 18 12.85 -1.01 -13.62
CA ARG A 18 12.30 0.34 -13.87
C ARG A 18 10.80 0.30 -14.11
N VAL A 19 10.30 -0.67 -14.88
CA VAL A 19 8.87 -0.85 -15.15
C VAL A 19 8.12 -1.25 -13.88
N ARG A 20 8.67 -2.17 -13.07
CA ARG A 20 8.11 -2.50 -11.75
C ARG A 20 8.06 -1.26 -10.86
N PHE A 21 9.17 -0.55 -10.74
CA PHE A 21 9.27 0.66 -9.92
C PHE A 21 8.26 1.73 -10.36
N MET A 22 8.21 2.07 -11.65
CA MET A 22 7.28 3.06 -12.20
C MET A 22 5.81 2.65 -12.00
N ARG A 23 5.49 1.36 -12.15
CA ARG A 23 4.15 0.83 -11.86
C ARG A 23 3.81 0.92 -10.37
N HIS A 24 4.74 0.63 -9.47
CA HIS A 24 4.54 0.81 -8.04
C HIS A 24 4.35 2.30 -7.70
N MET A 25 5.16 3.19 -8.27
CA MET A 25 5.03 4.63 -8.10
C MET A 25 3.70 5.16 -8.63
N SER A 26 3.32 4.81 -9.86
CA SER A 26 2.04 5.22 -10.45
C SER A 26 0.87 4.79 -9.57
N ASN A 27 0.86 3.53 -9.12
CA ASN A 27 -0.13 3.01 -8.18
C ASN A 27 -0.11 3.71 -6.82
N CYS A 28 1.02 4.26 -6.38
CA CYS A 28 1.16 4.93 -5.09
C CYS A 28 0.79 6.41 -5.13
N ILE A 29 0.93 7.10 -6.28
CA ILE A 29 0.91 8.56 -6.35
C ILE A 29 -0.29 9.09 -7.15
N HIS A 30 -0.74 8.38 -8.19
CA HIS A 30 -1.86 8.86 -9.01
C HIS A 30 -3.22 8.57 -8.37
N ASN A 31 -4.13 9.53 -8.48
CA ASN A 31 -5.54 9.42 -8.08
C ASN A 31 -5.71 8.91 -6.64
N ARG A 32 -5.05 9.61 -5.70
CA ARG A 32 -5.04 9.28 -4.28
C ARG A 32 -5.92 10.23 -3.47
N THR A 33 -6.62 9.67 -2.50
CA THR A 33 -7.45 10.41 -1.54
C THR A 33 -6.75 10.44 -0.19
N PHE A 34 -6.56 11.63 0.37
CA PHE A 34 -6.09 11.78 1.74
C PHE A 34 -7.17 11.32 2.73
N PHE A 35 -6.79 10.55 3.74
CA PHE A 35 -7.72 10.11 4.79
C PHE A 35 -7.07 10.16 6.17
N THR A 36 -7.95 10.19 7.18
CA THR A 36 -7.59 10.03 8.58
C THR A 36 -8.46 8.93 9.21
N THR A 37 -7.93 8.24 10.21
CA THR A 37 -8.62 7.16 10.92
C THR A 37 -9.25 7.67 12.22
N THR A 38 -10.44 7.17 12.54
CA THR A 38 -11.21 7.62 13.71
C THR A 38 -10.63 7.14 15.04
N SER A 39 -10.05 5.94 15.08
CA SER A 39 -9.67 5.28 16.34
C SER A 39 -8.25 5.59 16.82
N ARG A 40 -7.31 5.94 15.94
CA ARG A 40 -5.88 6.01 16.30
C ARG A 40 -5.09 7.16 15.67
N LYS A 41 -5.76 8.21 15.18
CA LYS A 41 -5.13 9.39 14.53
C LYS A 41 -4.11 9.04 13.43
N PHE A 42 -4.21 7.88 12.79
CA PHE A 42 -3.40 7.59 11.61
C PHE A 42 -3.92 8.40 10.43
N MET A 43 -2.98 8.81 9.57
CA MET A 43 -3.26 9.49 8.31
C MET A 43 -2.59 8.76 7.16
N GLY A 44 -3.14 8.89 5.96
CA GLY A 44 -2.67 8.15 4.82
C GLY A 44 -3.19 8.64 3.47
N LEU A 45 -2.74 7.95 2.43
CA LEU A 45 -3.17 8.14 1.05
C LEU A 45 -3.81 6.84 0.55
N GLY A 46 -5.13 6.88 0.33
CA GLY A 46 -5.93 5.77 -0.16
C GLY A 46 -6.24 5.91 -1.67
N PRO A 47 -6.83 4.88 -2.29
CA PRO A 47 -7.32 4.98 -3.67
C PRO A 47 -8.41 6.07 -3.80
N TYR A 48 -8.58 6.63 -4.99
CA TYR A 48 -9.61 7.66 -5.27
C TYR A 48 -11.01 7.29 -4.79
N GLY A 49 -11.39 6.02 -4.94
CA GLY A 49 -12.70 5.51 -4.50
C GLY A 49 -12.84 5.28 -3.00
N ALA A 50 -11.84 5.63 -2.19
CA ALA A 50 -11.92 5.51 -0.74
C ALA A 50 -12.94 6.50 -0.17
N GLN A 51 -13.78 6.03 0.74
CA GLN A 51 -14.85 6.83 1.34
C GLN A 51 -15.06 6.51 2.83
N LYS A 52 -15.90 7.30 3.50
CA LYS A 52 -16.27 7.06 4.91
C LYS A 52 -16.93 5.69 5.07
N GLY A 53 -16.49 4.92 6.08
CA GLY A 53 -16.94 3.56 6.34
C GLY A 53 -16.03 2.48 5.75
N ASP A 54 -15.09 2.85 4.88
CA ASP A 54 -14.01 1.96 4.48
C ASP A 54 -13.05 1.73 5.65
N ILE A 55 -12.44 0.54 5.67
CA ILE A 55 -11.41 0.17 6.64
C ILE A 55 -10.07 0.01 5.95
N VAL A 56 -8.99 0.32 6.66
CA VAL A 56 -7.63 0.13 6.17
C VAL A 56 -6.98 -0.98 6.97
N VAL A 57 -6.49 -1.99 6.27
CA VAL A 57 -5.89 -3.18 6.86
C VAL A 57 -4.47 -3.38 6.34
N VAL A 58 -3.65 -4.04 7.14
CA VAL A 58 -2.38 -4.62 6.69
C VAL A 58 -2.63 -6.11 6.50
N LEU A 59 -2.50 -6.60 5.27
CA LEU A 59 -2.63 -8.04 5.02
C LEU A 59 -1.41 -8.78 5.58
N TYR A 60 -1.63 -9.89 6.25
CA TYR A 60 -0.54 -10.70 6.80
C TYR A 60 0.44 -11.13 5.69
N GLY A 61 1.74 -11.00 5.93
CA GLY A 61 2.78 -11.22 4.93
C GLY A 61 2.95 -10.10 3.89
N SER A 62 2.10 -9.06 3.88
CA SER A 62 2.25 -7.88 3.03
C SER A 62 2.85 -6.72 3.81
N LYS A 63 3.79 -6.01 3.17
CA LYS A 63 4.29 -4.71 3.67
C LYS A 63 3.36 -3.54 3.32
N ARG A 64 2.26 -3.79 2.60
CA ARG A 64 1.35 -2.76 2.08
C ARG A 64 -0.01 -2.81 2.74
N CYS A 65 -0.53 -1.62 3.03
CA CYS A 65 -1.90 -1.45 3.46
C CYS A 65 -2.88 -1.56 2.27
N VAL A 66 -4.09 -2.00 2.54
CA VAL A 66 -5.19 -2.12 1.58
C VAL A 66 -6.44 -1.52 2.20
N VAL A 67 -7.21 -0.80 1.37
CA VAL A 67 -8.53 -0.28 1.74
C VAL A 67 -9.57 -1.31 1.35
N LEU A 68 -10.37 -1.72 2.32
CA LEU A 68 -11.47 -2.67 2.18
C LEU A 68 -12.80 -1.99 2.49
N ARG A 69 -13.83 -2.32 1.71
CA ARG A 69 -15.21 -1.90 1.96
C ARG A 69 -16.05 -3.10 2.40
N PRO A 70 -16.65 -3.08 3.59
CA PRO A 70 -17.56 -4.14 4.03
C PRO A 70 -18.77 -4.27 3.09
N ARG A 71 -19.17 -5.50 2.75
CA ARG A 71 -20.38 -5.78 1.95
C ARG A 71 -21.65 -5.88 2.80
N GLY A 72 -21.98 -4.83 3.56
CA GLY A 72 -23.25 -4.77 4.32
C GLY A 72 -23.45 -5.89 5.37
N ALA A 73 -24.60 -5.88 6.04
CA ALA A 73 -24.87 -6.76 7.19
C ALA A 73 -25.24 -8.21 6.81
N GLU A 74 -25.75 -8.44 5.59
CA GLU A 74 -26.32 -9.74 5.20
C GLU A 74 -25.39 -10.57 4.28
N GLY A 75 -24.31 -9.99 3.78
CA GLY A 75 -23.35 -10.65 2.90
C GLY A 75 -21.95 -10.50 3.46
N GLY A 76 -21.52 -11.44 4.31
CA GLY A 76 -20.17 -11.44 4.86
C GLY A 76 -19.09 -11.22 3.79
N GLY A 77 -18.08 -10.41 4.11
CA GLY A 77 -16.94 -10.17 3.25
C GLY A 77 -16.66 -8.70 2.92
N TYR A 78 -15.67 -8.50 2.05
CA TYR A 78 -15.11 -7.19 1.74
C TYR A 78 -14.84 -7.03 0.25
N VAL A 79 -15.02 -5.81 -0.27
CA VAL A 79 -14.51 -5.40 -1.57
C VAL A 79 -13.16 -4.74 -1.41
N VAL A 80 -12.17 -5.18 -2.18
CA VAL A 80 -10.87 -4.51 -2.28
C VAL A 80 -11.04 -3.24 -3.11
N ILE A 81 -10.92 -2.08 -2.47
CA ILE A 81 -10.98 -0.78 -3.16
C ILE A 81 -9.60 -0.46 -3.76
N GLY A 82 -8.52 -0.80 -3.04
CA GLY A 82 -7.16 -0.64 -3.56
C GLY A 82 -6.10 -0.53 -2.47
N THR A 83 -4.84 -0.38 -2.90
CA THR A 83 -3.72 -0.20 -1.97
C THR A 83 -3.75 1.16 -1.29
N ALA A 84 -3.23 1.27 -0.08
CA ALA A 84 -3.05 2.54 0.64
C ALA A 84 -1.64 2.68 1.19
N TYR A 85 -1.22 3.94 1.34
CA TYR A 85 -0.11 4.31 2.21
C TYR A 85 -0.67 4.80 3.54
N VAL A 86 -0.11 4.31 4.65
CA VAL A 86 -0.46 4.77 6.00
C VAL A 86 0.80 5.12 6.74
N HIS A 87 0.89 6.38 7.18
CA HIS A 87 2.04 6.88 7.91
C HIS A 87 2.18 6.17 9.26
N GLY A 88 3.41 5.81 9.66
CA GLY A 88 3.71 5.06 10.88
C GLY A 88 3.34 3.57 10.85
N VAL A 89 2.45 3.13 9.96
CA VAL A 89 2.04 1.70 9.87
C VAL A 89 2.92 0.93 8.88
N MET A 90 3.16 1.47 7.69
CA MET A 90 3.96 0.80 6.66
C MET A 90 5.48 0.71 6.98
N GLY A 91 5.93 1.35 8.06
CA GLY A 91 7.28 1.15 8.64
C GLY A 91 7.39 -0.12 9.50
N GLY A 92 6.28 -0.84 9.73
CA GLY A 92 6.24 -2.04 10.56
C GLY A 92 6.08 -1.77 12.06
N GLU A 93 5.85 -0.52 12.46
CA GLU A 93 5.74 -0.13 13.88
C GLU A 93 4.42 -0.62 14.53
N LEU A 94 3.37 -0.81 13.72
CA LEU A 94 2.05 -1.25 14.20
C LEU A 94 1.95 -2.76 14.45
N LEU A 95 2.59 -3.57 13.60
CA LEU A 95 2.58 -5.04 13.71
C LEU A 95 3.26 -5.56 14.97
N ARG A 96 4.04 -4.71 15.66
CA ARG A 96 4.81 -5.09 16.84
C ARG A 96 4.03 -4.88 18.16
N ARG A 97 2.83 -4.30 18.13
CA ARG A 97 2.16 -3.77 19.33
C ARG A 97 0.73 -4.26 19.60
N ASP A 98 0.03 -4.89 18.66
CA ASP A 98 -1.39 -5.21 18.82
C ASP A 98 -1.74 -6.67 18.48
N LYS A 99 -2.83 -7.18 19.10
CA LYS A 99 -3.52 -8.40 18.67
C LYS A 99 -4.03 -8.19 17.24
N VAL A 100 -3.70 -9.12 16.35
CA VAL A 100 -4.13 -9.12 14.95
C VAL A 100 -5.38 -9.98 14.84
N ASP A 101 -6.48 -9.40 14.36
CA ASP A 101 -7.65 -10.18 13.95
C ASP A 101 -7.35 -10.84 12.59
N GLU A 102 -7.37 -12.17 12.55
CA GLU A 102 -7.13 -12.96 11.34
C GLU A 102 -8.45 -13.53 10.82
N THR A 103 -8.75 -13.27 9.54
CA THR A 103 -9.90 -13.87 8.85
C THR A 103 -9.40 -14.57 7.59
N VAL A 104 -9.59 -15.89 7.50
CA VAL A 104 -9.15 -16.73 6.38
C VAL A 104 -10.32 -16.97 5.42
N PHE A 105 -10.08 -16.75 4.13
CA PHE A 105 -11.02 -17.08 3.05
C PHE A 105 -10.42 -18.22 2.21
N ASN A 106 -11.09 -19.38 2.18
CA ASN A 106 -10.66 -20.52 1.39
C ASN A 106 -11.21 -20.42 -0.04
N LEU A 107 -10.37 -20.68 -1.04
CA LEU A 107 -10.77 -20.83 -2.44
C LEU A 107 -11.29 -22.26 -2.65
N TYR A 108 -12.39 -22.41 -3.37
CA TYR A 108 -12.94 -23.71 -3.80
C TYR A 108 -12.62 -23.96 -5.28
#